data_AF-A0A836SE57-F1
#
_entry.id   AF-A0A836SE57-F1
#
_cell.length_a   1.000
_cell.length_b   1.000
_cell.length_c   1.000
_cell.angle_alpha   90.00
_cell.angle_beta   90.00
_cell.angle_gamma   90.00
#
_symmetry.space_group_name_H-M   'P 1'
#
loop_
_entity.id
_entity.type
_entity.pdbx_description
1 polymer ?
#
loop_
_entity_poly.entity_id
_entity_poly.type
_entity_poly.pdbx_seq_one_letter_code
_entity_poly.pdbx_strand_id
1 'polypeptide(L)'
;MKNHSILNIFTLLIILFLPVLVLAEINSSSTSSKRYTDNRNGTVTDNKTGLIWLKNANCLGRQTWHNAQLNVARLGDGQCGLTDGSISGTWRLPSKAEWRAMVDKRYLAPALSNATGQETWTEGDLFLGVQSYNYWSATTFVFITPNAWIMNLYYGNLLDYHKSLFCNVWPVRDGE
;
A
#
# COMPACT_ATOMS: atom_id res chain seq x y z
N MET A 1 1.36 15.21 90.88
CA MET A 1 2.27 15.07 89.72
C MET A 1 1.98 13.71 89.10
N LYS A 2 1.44 13.50 87.90
CA LYS A 2 1.18 14.26 86.67
C LYS A 2 -0.21 13.85 86.16
N ASN A 3 -0.84 14.73 85.39
CA ASN A 3 -2.11 14.52 84.71
C ASN A 3 -1.93 14.74 83.19
N HIS A 4 -2.81 14.14 82.40
CA HIS A 4 -3.07 14.30 80.94
C HIS A 4 -2.14 13.53 79.98
N SER A 5 -2.59 12.62 79.10
CA SER A 5 -3.75 12.51 78.18
C SER A 5 -3.49 13.04 76.76
N ILE A 6 -3.63 12.09 75.81
CA ILE A 6 -4.21 12.18 74.46
C ILE A 6 -3.34 12.72 73.30
N LEU A 7 -3.18 11.79 72.33
CA LEU A 7 -3.09 11.90 70.87
C LEU A 7 -3.28 13.30 70.26
N ASN A 8 -2.36 13.74 69.39
CA ASN A 8 -2.66 14.79 68.42
C ASN A 8 -1.99 14.58 67.06
N ILE A 9 -2.74 14.95 66.04
CA ILE A 9 -2.67 14.64 64.62
C ILE A 9 -2.27 15.94 63.88
N PHE A 10 -1.41 15.81 62.86
CA PHE A 10 -1.19 16.71 61.70
C PHE A 10 -0.24 17.93 61.76
N THR A 11 0.33 18.17 60.56
CA THR A 11 1.17 19.29 60.04
C THR A 11 2.65 19.28 60.44
N LEU A 12 3.67 19.35 59.56
CA LEU A 12 3.78 19.97 58.23
C LEU A 12 5.11 19.53 57.54
N LEU A 13 5.10 19.42 56.20
CA LEU A 13 6.23 19.55 55.24
C LEU A 13 7.59 18.87 55.54
N ILE A 14 8.01 17.94 54.66
CA ILE A 14 9.17 18.13 53.77
C ILE A 14 9.13 17.03 52.70
N ILE A 15 8.82 17.48 51.50
CA ILE A 15 9.06 16.82 50.24
C ILE A 15 10.58 16.79 50.04
N LEU A 16 11.20 15.62 50.04
CA LEU A 16 12.50 15.43 49.40
C LEU A 16 12.29 14.51 48.20
N PHE A 17 12.11 15.18 47.06
CA PHE A 17 12.27 14.68 45.70
C PHE A 17 13.51 13.77 45.62
N LEU A 18 13.30 12.47 45.64
CA LEU A 18 14.13 11.58 44.85
C LEU A 18 13.49 11.57 43.46
N PRO A 19 14.10 12.16 42.42
CA PRO A 19 13.64 11.87 41.09
C PRO A 19 14.00 10.40 40.87
N VAL A 20 13.00 9.54 41.02
CA VAL A 20 13.02 8.22 40.39
C VAL A 20 13.20 8.54 38.92
N LEU A 21 14.43 8.43 38.44
CA LEU A 21 14.75 8.43 37.03
C LEU A 21 14.13 7.13 36.51
N VAL A 22 12.82 7.19 36.24
CA VAL A 22 12.16 6.25 35.36
C VAL A 22 12.84 6.49 34.03
N LEU A 23 13.88 5.71 33.74
CA LEU A 23 14.23 5.43 32.37
C LEU A 23 12.98 4.74 31.83
N ALA A 24 12.06 5.54 31.29
CA ALA A 24 11.17 5.06 30.27
C ALA A 24 12.14 4.60 29.18
N GLU A 25 12.45 3.31 29.18
CA GLU A 25 12.75 2.62 27.96
C GLU A 25 11.60 3.00 27.05
N ILE A 26 11.85 3.99 26.20
CA ILE A 26 11.15 4.14 24.95
C ILE A 26 11.42 2.82 24.23
N ASN A 27 10.62 1.81 24.57
CA ASN A 27 10.11 0.87 23.60
C ASN A 27 9.44 1.75 22.57
N SER A 28 10.27 2.30 21.67
CA SER A 28 9.90 2.40 20.29
C SER A 28 9.56 0.97 19.90
N SER A 29 8.32 0.57 20.20
CA SER A 29 7.59 -0.19 19.22
C SER A 29 7.61 0.72 18.00
N SER A 30 8.66 0.60 17.20
CA SER A 30 8.54 0.86 15.79
C SER A 30 7.50 -0.16 15.35
N THR A 31 6.23 0.17 15.51
CA THR A 31 5.20 -0.40 14.69
C THR A 31 5.66 -0.03 13.28
N SER A 32 6.44 -0.93 12.67
CA SER A 32 6.79 -0.82 11.27
C SER A 32 5.45 -0.69 10.57
N SER A 33 5.10 0.52 10.17
CA SER A 33 3.85 0.76 9.46
C SER A 33 3.86 -0.19 8.27
N LYS A 34 2.83 -1.04 8.17
CA LYS A 34 2.77 -2.04 7.11
C LYS A 34 2.92 -1.34 5.77
N ARG A 35 3.57 -1.99 4.79
CA ARG A 35 3.67 -1.46 3.43
C ARG A 35 2.29 -1.33 2.77
N TYR A 36 1.42 -2.30 3.04
CA TYR A 36 0.09 -2.42 2.46
C TYR A 36 -0.97 -2.69 3.54
N THR A 37 -2.15 -2.12 3.36
CA THR A 37 -3.32 -2.32 4.24
C THR A 37 -4.49 -2.88 3.43
N ASP A 38 -5.07 -3.99 3.89
CA ASP A 38 -6.31 -4.52 3.33
C ASP A 38 -7.52 -3.71 3.83
N ASN A 39 -8.29 -3.15 2.90
CA ASN A 39 -9.48 -2.38 3.23
C ASN A 39 -10.72 -3.27 3.38
N ARG A 40 -10.58 -4.60 3.19
CA ARG A 40 -11.66 -5.61 3.33
C ARG A 40 -12.85 -5.38 2.40
N ASN A 41 -12.62 -4.67 1.30
CA ASN A 41 -13.65 -4.30 0.31
C ASN A 41 -13.17 -4.50 -1.14
N GLY A 42 -12.23 -5.44 -1.33
CA GLY A 42 -11.61 -5.70 -2.63
C GLY A 42 -10.48 -4.74 -3.01
N THR A 43 -10.07 -3.85 -2.10
CA THR A 43 -8.98 -2.90 -2.33
C THR A 43 -7.87 -3.01 -1.30
N VAL A 44 -6.67 -2.56 -1.68
CA VAL A 44 -5.48 -2.51 -0.83
C VAL A 44 -4.88 -1.12 -0.89
N THR A 45 -4.69 -0.50 0.26
CA THR A 45 -4.00 0.79 0.39
C THR A 45 -2.49 0.59 0.42
N ASP A 46 -1.80 1.30 -0.45
CA ASP A 46 -0.35 1.47 -0.46
C ASP A 46 0.01 2.60 0.53
N ASN A 47 0.43 2.24 1.75
CA ASN A 47 0.68 3.24 2.82
C ASN A 47 1.89 4.16 2.54
N LYS A 48 2.73 3.81 1.56
CA LYS A 48 3.88 4.62 1.15
C LYS A 48 3.45 5.78 0.24
N THR A 49 2.45 5.55 -0.60
CA THR A 49 2.01 6.52 -1.63
C THR A 49 0.62 7.10 -1.38
N GLY A 50 -0.17 6.48 -0.51
CA GLY A 50 -1.59 6.78 -0.32
C GLY A 50 -2.49 6.24 -1.42
N LEU A 51 -1.95 5.59 -2.46
CA LEU A 51 -2.74 5.04 -3.55
C LEU A 51 -3.53 3.81 -3.13
N ILE A 52 -4.67 3.59 -3.78
CA ILE A 52 -5.51 2.42 -3.57
C ILE A 52 -5.45 1.54 -4.81
N TRP A 53 -5.07 0.28 -4.61
CA TRP A 53 -4.91 -0.72 -5.66
C TRP A 53 -6.04 -1.73 -5.61
N LEU A 54 -6.46 -2.23 -6.78
CA LEU A 54 -7.37 -3.37 -6.83
C LEU A 54 -6.67 -4.59 -6.23
N LYS A 55 -7.35 -5.32 -5.33
CA LYS A 55 -6.76 -6.47 -4.64
C LYS A 55 -6.43 -7.63 -5.58
N ASN A 56 -7.29 -7.90 -6.56
CA ASN A 56 -7.06 -8.91 -7.59
C ASN A 56 -6.39 -8.28 -8.83
N ALA A 57 -5.08 -8.47 -8.95
CA ALA A 57 -4.23 -7.92 -10.00
C ALA A 57 -4.47 -8.51 -11.40
N ASN A 58 -5.22 -9.62 -11.51
CA ASN A 58 -5.53 -10.29 -12.77
C ASN A 58 -7.03 -10.29 -13.10
N CYS A 59 -7.85 -9.51 -12.38
CA CYS A 59 -9.29 -9.50 -12.62
C CYS A 59 -9.66 -9.15 -14.08
N LEU A 60 -8.96 -8.17 -14.65
CA LEU A 60 -9.23 -7.68 -16.01
C LEU A 60 -8.43 -8.42 -17.10
N GLY A 61 -7.57 -9.37 -16.70
CA GLY A 61 -6.70 -10.11 -17.61
C GLY A 61 -5.76 -9.24 -18.44
N ARG A 62 -5.29 -9.80 -19.55
CA ARG A 62 -4.40 -9.11 -20.51
C ARG A 62 -5.21 -8.42 -21.59
N GLN A 63 -4.88 -7.17 -21.90
CA GLN A 63 -5.60 -6.37 -22.90
C GLN A 63 -4.63 -5.50 -23.71
N THR A 64 -5.12 -5.00 -24.85
CA THR A 64 -4.46 -3.88 -25.55
C THR A 64 -4.54 -2.62 -24.71
N TRP A 65 -3.64 -1.68 -24.92
CA TRP A 65 -3.53 -0.48 -24.08
C TRP A 65 -4.82 0.35 -24.07
N HIS A 66 -5.46 0.52 -25.23
CA HIS A 66 -6.71 1.25 -25.34
C HIS A 66 -7.87 0.55 -24.62
N ASN A 67 -8.02 -0.77 -24.80
CA ASN A 67 -9.06 -1.54 -24.11
C ASN A 67 -8.82 -1.55 -22.60
N ALA A 68 -7.57 -1.63 -22.15
CA ALA A 68 -7.20 -1.53 -20.75
C ALA A 68 -7.67 -0.20 -20.14
N GLN A 69 -7.40 0.93 -20.79
CA GLN A 69 -7.87 2.23 -20.31
C GLN A 69 -9.40 2.29 -20.19
N LEU A 70 -10.12 1.82 -21.22
CA LEU A 70 -11.59 1.84 -21.23
C LEU A 70 -12.19 0.93 -20.15
N ASN A 71 -11.68 -0.29 -20.01
CA ASN A 71 -12.24 -1.28 -19.09
C ASN A 71 -11.89 -0.96 -17.64
N VAL A 72 -10.72 -0.39 -17.38
CA VAL A 72 -10.38 0.12 -16.04
C VAL A 72 -11.29 1.29 -15.67
N ALA A 73 -11.54 2.23 -16.59
CA ALA A 73 -12.45 3.35 -16.33
C ALA A 73 -13.91 2.91 -16.10
N ARG A 74 -14.29 1.70 -16.54
CA ARG A 74 -15.63 1.14 -16.30
C ARG A 74 -15.73 0.33 -15.01
N LEU A 75 -14.59 -0.02 -14.41
CA LEU A 75 -14.54 -0.80 -13.17
C LEU A 75 -15.28 -0.04 -12.04
N GLY A 76 -16.05 -0.78 -11.25
CA GLY A 76 -16.72 -0.27 -10.06
C GLY A 76 -17.16 -1.36 -9.11
N ASP A 77 -17.92 -0.96 -8.10
CA ASP A 77 -18.50 -1.82 -7.07
C ASP A 77 -19.24 -3.04 -7.66
N GLY A 78 -19.12 -4.19 -6.99
CA GLY A 78 -19.69 -5.47 -7.44
C GLY A 78 -18.86 -6.21 -8.50
N GLN A 79 -17.80 -5.60 -9.02
CA GLN A 79 -16.86 -6.25 -9.95
C GLN A 79 -15.54 -6.56 -9.27
N CYS A 80 -14.85 -7.62 -9.71
CA CYS A 80 -13.49 -7.92 -9.21
C CYS A 80 -13.36 -8.09 -7.68
N GLY A 81 -14.46 -8.41 -6.99
CA GLY A 81 -14.50 -8.50 -5.52
C GLY A 81 -14.60 -7.14 -4.81
N LEU A 82 -14.88 -6.06 -5.54
CA LEU A 82 -15.09 -4.72 -4.98
C LEU A 82 -16.43 -4.66 -4.23
N THR A 83 -16.36 -4.12 -3.02
CA THR A 83 -17.51 -3.71 -2.20
C THR A 83 -17.24 -2.34 -1.58
N ASP A 84 -16.54 -1.47 -2.32
CA ASP A 84 -16.00 -0.19 -1.87
C ASP A 84 -16.84 1.01 -2.31
N GLY A 85 -17.98 0.79 -2.99
CA GLY A 85 -18.83 1.85 -3.50
C GLY A 85 -18.23 2.63 -4.67
N SER A 86 -17.12 2.15 -5.26
CA SER A 86 -16.52 2.80 -6.43
C SER A 86 -17.46 2.77 -7.64
N ILE A 87 -17.39 3.81 -8.47
CA ILE A 87 -18.20 3.97 -9.67
C ILE A 87 -17.31 4.05 -10.91
N SER A 88 -17.90 3.93 -12.10
CA SER A 88 -17.16 4.16 -13.34
C SER A 88 -16.52 5.56 -13.34
N GLY A 89 -15.25 5.62 -13.74
CA GLY A 89 -14.40 6.81 -13.72
C GLY A 89 -13.51 6.90 -12.48
N THR A 90 -13.79 6.13 -11.43
CA THR A 90 -12.96 6.12 -10.21
C THR A 90 -11.59 5.48 -10.42
N TRP A 91 -11.53 4.41 -11.23
CA TRP A 91 -10.33 3.61 -11.44
C TRP A 91 -9.58 4.02 -12.72
N ARG A 92 -8.24 3.95 -12.68
CA ARG A 92 -7.36 4.23 -13.83
C ARG A 92 -6.18 3.27 -13.90
N LEU A 93 -5.51 3.24 -15.05
CA LEU A 93 -4.20 2.60 -15.16
C LEU A 93 -3.16 3.41 -14.35
N PRO A 94 -2.13 2.76 -13.77
CA PRO A 94 -1.07 3.47 -13.06
C PRO A 94 -0.16 4.22 -14.02
N SER A 95 0.34 5.38 -13.61
CA SER A 95 1.40 6.10 -14.31
C SER A 95 2.76 5.41 -14.11
N LYS A 96 3.76 5.78 -14.92
CA LYS A 96 5.12 5.25 -14.77
C LYS A 96 5.73 5.58 -13.40
N ALA A 97 5.32 6.70 -12.80
CA ALA A 97 5.83 7.14 -11.50
C ALA A 97 5.25 6.27 -10.38
N GLU A 98 3.96 5.96 -10.45
CA GLU A 98 3.27 5.12 -9.47
C GLU A 98 3.79 3.67 -9.52
N TRP A 99 4.01 3.14 -10.73
CA TRP A 99 4.68 1.85 -10.89
C TRP A 99 6.05 1.80 -10.23
N ARG A 100 6.87 2.85 -10.41
CA ARG A 100 8.19 2.95 -9.75
C ARG A 100 8.07 3.04 -8.23
N ALA A 101 7.00 3.65 -7.72
CA ALA A 101 6.79 3.79 -6.29
C ALA A 101 6.32 2.47 -5.64
N MET A 102 5.52 1.69 -6.35
CA MET A 102 5.00 0.39 -5.92
C MET A 102 6.07 -0.70 -5.90
N VAL A 103 6.84 -0.82 -6.98
CA VAL A 103 7.83 -1.89 -7.17
C VAL A 103 8.94 -1.81 -6.13
N ASP A 104 9.39 -3.00 -5.71
CA ASP A 104 10.53 -3.16 -4.83
C ASP A 104 11.60 -4.02 -5.50
N LYS A 105 12.69 -3.35 -5.91
CA LYS A 105 13.79 -3.97 -6.67
C LYS A 105 14.70 -4.87 -5.83
N ARG A 106 14.45 -5.00 -4.52
CA ARG A 106 15.11 -6.01 -3.69
C ARG A 106 14.64 -7.42 -4.06
N TYR A 107 13.47 -7.54 -4.68
CA TYR A 107 12.83 -8.80 -5.01
C TYR A 107 12.73 -8.99 -6.52
N LEU A 108 12.52 -10.25 -6.93
CA LEU A 108 12.27 -10.64 -8.32
C LEU A 108 11.15 -11.68 -8.37
N ALA A 109 10.49 -11.77 -9.52
CA ALA A 109 9.48 -12.79 -9.81
C ALA A 109 8.41 -13.01 -8.70
N PRO A 110 7.70 -11.97 -8.24
CA PRO A 110 7.71 -10.59 -8.75
C PRO A 110 8.57 -9.63 -7.93
N ALA A 111 8.96 -8.50 -8.53
CA ALA A 111 9.59 -7.36 -7.89
C ALA A 111 8.60 -6.55 -7.03
N LEU A 112 7.98 -7.24 -6.07
CA LEU A 112 6.93 -6.74 -5.20
C LEU A 112 7.19 -7.28 -3.79
N SER A 113 7.08 -6.40 -2.79
CA SER A 113 7.17 -6.81 -1.39
C SER A 113 5.84 -7.37 -0.88
N ASN A 114 5.89 -8.15 0.19
CA ASN A 114 4.71 -8.58 0.94
C ASN A 114 4.03 -7.42 1.70
N ALA A 115 2.97 -7.72 2.45
CA ALA A 115 2.20 -6.77 3.26
C ALA A 115 3.03 -5.89 4.20
N THR A 116 4.10 -6.43 4.80
CA THR A 116 4.97 -5.69 5.73
C THR A 116 6.03 -4.87 5.00
N GLY A 117 6.32 -5.19 3.74
CA GLY A 117 7.40 -4.57 2.98
C GLY A 117 8.78 -5.18 3.23
N GLN A 118 8.85 -6.34 3.88
CA GLN A 118 10.11 -6.91 4.38
C GLN A 118 10.54 -8.18 3.63
N GLU A 119 9.61 -8.86 2.95
CA GLU A 119 9.88 -10.08 2.18
C GLU A 119 9.28 -9.97 0.78
N THR A 120 9.64 -10.89 -0.12
CA THR A 120 9.00 -11.02 -1.44
C THR A 120 7.52 -11.36 -1.27
N TRP A 121 6.65 -10.75 -2.07
CA TRP A 121 5.25 -11.15 -2.16
C TRP A 121 5.12 -12.60 -2.64
N THR A 122 4.14 -13.33 -2.10
CA THR A 122 3.72 -14.65 -2.57
C THR A 122 2.20 -14.68 -2.75
N GLU A 123 1.71 -15.57 -3.62
CA GLU A 123 0.27 -15.71 -3.85
C GLU A 123 -0.45 -16.06 -2.54
N GLY A 124 -1.55 -15.36 -2.27
CA GLY A 124 -2.29 -15.50 -1.01
C GLY A 124 -1.87 -14.53 0.09
N ASP A 125 -0.86 -13.68 -0.13
CA ASP A 125 -0.69 -12.45 0.66
C ASP A 125 -1.82 -11.44 0.35
N LEU A 126 -1.62 -10.13 0.53
CA LEU A 126 -2.69 -9.16 0.34
C LEU A 126 -3.15 -9.04 -1.12
N PHE A 127 -2.23 -9.06 -2.08
CA PHE A 127 -2.58 -9.05 -3.49
C PHE A 127 -2.80 -10.47 -4.01
N LEU A 128 -3.79 -10.61 -4.87
CA LEU A 128 -4.17 -11.88 -5.50
C LEU A 128 -3.88 -11.84 -7.00
N GLY A 129 -3.47 -12.97 -7.56
CA GLY A 129 -3.29 -13.14 -9.00
C GLY A 129 -2.19 -12.27 -9.59
N VAL A 130 -1.20 -11.84 -8.81
CA VAL A 130 -0.08 -11.04 -9.36
C VAL A 130 0.69 -11.91 -10.33
N GLN A 131 0.90 -11.39 -11.54
CA GLN A 131 1.65 -12.05 -12.59
C GLN A 131 3.09 -11.52 -12.56
N SER A 132 4.09 -12.40 -12.60
CA SER A 132 5.50 -11.98 -12.78
C SER A 132 5.78 -11.65 -14.25
N TYR A 133 5.05 -10.67 -14.81
CA TYR A 133 5.07 -10.31 -16.23
C TYR A 133 4.81 -8.81 -16.45
N ASN A 134 4.52 -8.41 -17.69
CA ASN A 134 4.35 -7.01 -18.09
C ASN A 134 2.95 -6.48 -17.75
N TYR A 135 2.90 -5.31 -17.11
CA TYR A 135 1.68 -4.55 -16.79
C TYR A 135 1.68 -3.20 -17.48
N TRP A 136 0.52 -2.78 -17.98
CA TRP A 136 0.37 -1.47 -18.62
C TRP A 136 0.56 -0.31 -17.64
N SER A 137 1.15 0.78 -18.15
CA SER A 137 1.03 2.11 -17.58
C SER A 137 0.13 3.00 -18.43
N ALA A 138 -0.56 3.98 -17.82
CA ALA A 138 -1.26 5.06 -18.52
C ALA A 138 -0.30 6.02 -19.27
N THR A 139 1.01 5.94 -19.04
CA THR A 139 1.97 6.88 -19.61
C THR A 139 2.37 6.48 -21.03
N THR A 140 2.10 7.32 -22.03
CA THR A 140 2.61 7.16 -23.40
C THR A 140 4.14 7.31 -23.44
N PHE A 141 4.81 6.53 -24.29
CA PHE A 141 6.24 6.69 -24.51
C PHE A 141 6.49 7.85 -25.47
N VAL A 142 7.11 8.92 -24.98
CA VAL A 142 7.18 10.21 -25.70
C VAL A 142 8.02 10.16 -26.97
N PHE A 143 8.99 9.24 -27.07
CA PHE A 143 9.85 9.10 -28.25
C PHE A 143 9.20 8.26 -29.36
N ILE A 144 8.29 7.35 -29.00
CA ILE A 144 7.53 6.51 -29.95
C ILE A 144 6.09 6.48 -29.45
N THR A 145 5.27 7.42 -29.91
CA THR A 145 3.90 7.62 -29.40
C THR A 145 2.92 6.45 -29.66
N PRO A 146 3.15 5.55 -30.65
CA PRO A 146 2.44 4.27 -30.72
C PRO A 146 2.73 3.32 -29.55
N ASN A 147 3.77 3.58 -28.74
CA ASN A 147 4.12 2.80 -27.58
C ASN A 147 3.63 3.45 -26.28
N ALA A 148 3.45 2.63 -25.26
CA ALA A 148 3.22 3.06 -23.88
C ALA A 148 4.22 2.37 -22.95
N TRP A 149 4.50 3.00 -21.81
CA TRP A 149 5.31 2.38 -20.78
C TRP A 149 4.60 1.14 -20.21
N ILE A 150 5.38 0.12 -19.90
CA ILE A 150 4.97 -1.04 -19.11
C ILE A 150 5.89 -1.19 -17.90
N MET A 151 5.37 -1.77 -16.83
CA MET A 151 6.19 -2.28 -15.73
C MET A 151 6.35 -3.79 -15.91
N ASN A 152 7.59 -4.26 -16.04
CA ASN A 152 7.90 -5.67 -16.00
C ASN A 152 8.06 -6.08 -14.54
N LEU A 153 7.09 -6.80 -13.97
CA LEU A 153 7.16 -7.23 -12.58
C LEU A 153 8.11 -8.41 -12.36
N TYR A 154 8.66 -9.04 -13.38
CA TYR A 154 9.70 -10.05 -13.16
C TYR A 154 10.98 -9.40 -12.63
N TYR A 155 11.42 -8.30 -13.26
CA TYR A 155 12.65 -7.58 -12.94
C TYR A 155 12.45 -6.23 -12.23
N GLY A 156 11.22 -5.71 -12.16
CA GLY A 156 10.92 -4.42 -11.56
C GLY A 156 11.41 -3.21 -12.37
N ASN A 157 11.51 -3.34 -13.69
CA ASN A 157 11.95 -2.26 -14.59
C ASN A 157 10.86 -1.82 -15.57
N LEU A 158 10.96 -0.56 -16.00
CA LEU A 158 10.09 -0.02 -17.02
C LEU A 158 10.67 -0.32 -18.40
N LEU A 159 9.79 -0.74 -19.32
CA LEU A 159 10.04 -0.90 -20.75
C LEU A 159 8.93 -0.16 -21.53
N ASP A 160 9.01 -0.12 -22.84
CA ASP A 160 7.94 0.41 -23.69
C ASP A 160 7.47 -0.64 -24.70
N TYR A 161 6.15 -0.79 -24.82
CA TYR A 161 5.51 -1.76 -25.71
C TYR A 161 4.54 -1.03 -26.65
N HIS A 162 4.41 -1.54 -27.87
CA HIS A 162 3.40 -1.05 -28.81
C HIS A 162 1.98 -1.25 -28.25
N LYS A 163 1.14 -0.22 -28.36
CA LYS A 163 -0.20 -0.17 -27.74
C LYS A 163 -1.17 -1.27 -28.20
N SER A 164 -0.87 -1.95 -29.31
CA SER A 164 -1.64 -3.10 -29.81
C SER A 164 -1.26 -4.45 -29.19
N LEU A 165 -0.17 -4.52 -28.41
CA LEU A 165 0.22 -5.74 -27.70
C LEU A 165 -0.67 -5.99 -26.48
N PHE A 166 -0.61 -7.18 -25.90
CA PHE A 166 -1.38 -7.56 -24.73
C PHE A 166 -0.51 -7.56 -23.47
N CYS A 167 -0.84 -6.73 -22.48
CA CYS A 167 -0.21 -6.72 -21.16
C CYS A 167 -1.27 -6.80 -20.06
N ASN A 168 -0.86 -7.20 -18.85
CA ASN A 168 -1.74 -7.29 -17.70
C ASN A 168 -2.25 -5.89 -17.29
N VAL A 169 -3.41 -5.86 -16.66
CA VAL A 169 -4.12 -4.64 -16.28
C VAL A 169 -4.34 -4.64 -14.79
N TRP A 170 -3.67 -3.72 -14.08
CA TRP A 170 -3.81 -3.56 -12.64
C TRP A 170 -4.33 -2.16 -12.32
N PRO A 171 -5.62 -2.02 -11.97
CA PRO A 171 -6.23 -0.74 -11.63
C PRO A 171 -5.63 -0.12 -10.36
N VAL A 172 -5.48 1.20 -10.39
CA VAL A 172 -5.17 2.06 -9.25
C VAL A 172 -6.11 3.26 -9.23
N ARG A 173 -6.31 3.85 -8.05
CA ARG A 173 -6.97 5.13 -7.86
C ARG A 173 -6.27 5.94 -6.77
N ASP A 174 -6.59 7.21 -6.73
CA ASP A 174 -6.12 8.10 -5.66
C ASP A 174 -6.75 7.69 -4.31
N GLY A 175 -6.00 7.90 -3.24
CA GLY A 175 -6.51 7.79 -1.87
C GLY A 175 -7.36 9.00 -1.48
N GLU A 176 -7.99 8.89 -0.32
CA GLU A 176 -8.64 10.03 0.35
C GLU A 176 -7.62 10.98 1.01
#